data_AF-A0A9J5WDI0-F1
#
_entry.id   AF-A0A9J5WDI0-F1
#
_cell.length_a   1.000
_cell.length_b   1.000
_cell.length_c   1.000
_cell.angle_alpha   90.00
_cell.angle_beta   90.00
_cell.angle_gamma   90.00
#
_symmetry.space_group_name_H-M   'P 1'
#
loop_
_entity.id
_entity.type
_entity.pdbx_description
1 polymer ?
#
loop_
_entity_poly.entity_id
_entity_poly.type
_entity_poly.pdbx_seq_one_letter_code
_entity_poly.pdbx_strand_id
1 'polypeptide(L)' 'MDVSRMRNLACYMSHSSSPNVLVQPVLYDHNSVSFPHLMLFAMENIPPLRELSIDYGMADDCTGKLAICN' A
#
# COMPACT_ATOMS: atom_id res chain seq x y z
N MET A 1 11.08 -3.12 1.82
CA MET A 1 11.41 -2.01 2.73
C MET A 1 11.58 -2.61 4.12
N ASP A 2 12.76 -2.51 4.73
CA ASP A 2 12.98 -3.03 6.09
C ASP A 2 12.67 -1.94 7.12
N VAL A 3 11.69 -2.21 7.98
CA VAL A 3 11.23 -1.30 9.03
C VAL A 3 11.74 -1.72 10.42
N SER A 4 12.57 -2.77 10.52
CA SER A 4 13.05 -3.28 11.81
C SER A 4 13.97 -2.30 12.55
N ARG A 5 14.70 -1.45 11.82
CA ARG A 5 15.71 -0.53 12.37
C ARG A 5 15.28 0.94 12.35
N MET A 6 14.38 1.33 11.45
CA MET A 6 13.89 2.70 11.30
C MET A 6 12.43 2.65 10.82
N ARG A 7 11.53 3.36 11.50
CA ARG A 7 10.07 3.26 11.28
C ARG A 7 9.46 4.64 11.07
N ASN A 8 8.50 4.71 10.15
CA ASN A 8 7.58 5.83 10.01
C ASN A 8 6.17 5.39 10.40
N LEU A 9 5.17 6.28 10.33
CA LEU A 9 3.79 5.93 10.68
C LEU A 9 3.18 4.84 9.78
N ALA A 10 3.62 4.75 8.52
CA ALA A 10 3.08 3.81 7.55
C ALA A 10 3.23 2.33 7.99
N CYS A 11 4.27 2.00 8.75
CA CYS A 11 4.51 0.63 9.20
C CYS A 11 3.57 0.13 10.31
N TYR A 12 2.63 0.96 10.77
CA TYR A 12 1.57 0.60 11.72
C TYR A 12 0.21 0.44 11.04
N MET A 13 0.10 0.77 9.75
CA MET A 13 -1.12 0.54 8.99
C MET A 13 -1.32 -0.96 8.81
N SER A 14 -2.56 -1.41 9.01
CA SER A 14 -2.95 -2.82 8.93
C SER A 14 -3.34 -3.20 7.50
N HIS A 15 -3.31 -4.50 7.23
CA HIS A 15 -3.85 -5.05 5.99
C HIS A 15 -5.38 -5.10 6.03
N SER A 16 -6.02 -4.79 4.90
CA SER A 16 -7.44 -5.05 4.67
C SER A 16 -7.68 -5.41 3.21
N SER A 17 -8.60 -6.35 2.94
CA SER A 17 -9.07 -6.67 1.59
C SER A 17 -9.98 -5.58 1.00
N SER A 18 -10.40 -4.60 1.82
CA SER A 18 -11.11 -3.39 1.42
C SER A 18 -10.41 -2.15 1.99
N PRO A 19 -9.19 -1.84 1.48
CA PRO A 19 -8.36 -0.76 2.02
C PRO A 19 -8.98 0.62 1.74
N ASN A 20 -8.63 1.60 2.56
CA ASN A 20 -9.00 3.01 2.35
C ASN A 20 -7.81 3.90 1.96
N VAL A 21 -6.59 3.37 2.04
CA VAL A 21 -5.35 4.02 1.63
C VAL A 21 -4.66 3.21 0.52
N LEU A 22 -4.14 3.92 -0.49
CA LEU A 22 -3.36 3.39 -1.59
C LEU A 22 -1.87 3.74 -1.40
N VAL A 23 -0.99 2.79 -1.70
CA VAL A 23 0.46 3.02 -1.82
C VAL A 23 0.80 3.36 -3.27
N GLN A 24 1.35 4.55 -3.50
CA GLN A 24 1.74 5.01 -4.84
C GLN A 24 3.25 5.29 -4.90
N PRO A 25 3.98 4.70 -5.87
CA PRO A 25 5.35 5.08 -6.18
C PRO A 25 5.41 6.49 -6.79
N VAL A 26 6.25 7.35 -6.24
CA VAL A 26 6.44 8.73 -6.68
C VAL A 26 7.94 9.00 -6.86
N LEU A 27 8.29 9.64 -7.97
CA LEU A 27 9.63 10.14 -8.24
C LEU A 27 9.61 11.65 -8.06
N TYR A 28 10.47 12.19 -7.18
CA TYR A 28 10.50 13.64 -6.94
C TYR A 28 11.94 14.20 -6.90
N ASP A 29 12.88 13.47 -6.32
CA ASP A 29 14.27 13.88 -6.10
C ASP A 29 15.24 13.29 -7.13
N HIS A 30 14.96 12.07 -7.60
CA HIS A 30 15.77 11.38 -8.60
C HIS A 30 14.90 10.63 -9.61
N ASN A 31 15.32 10.58 -10.88
CA ASN A 31 14.58 9.88 -11.93
C ASN A 31 14.87 8.35 -11.99
N SER A 32 15.40 7.78 -10.90
CA SER A 32 15.67 6.34 -10.82
C SER A 32 14.39 5.57 -10.48
N VAL A 33 13.80 4.96 -11.49
CA VAL A 33 12.57 4.13 -11.41
C VAL A 33 12.74 2.92 -10.49
N SER A 34 13.97 2.45 -10.25
CA SER A 34 14.25 1.30 -9.39
C SER A 34 14.09 1.60 -7.89
N PHE A 35 14.05 2.87 -7.48
CA PHE A 35 14.00 3.27 -6.07
C PHE A 35 12.98 4.40 -5.81
N PRO A 36 11.71 4.25 -6.21
CA PRO A 36 10.73 5.32 -6.03
C PRO A 36 10.40 5.53 -4.55
N HIS A 37 9.96 6.74 -4.20
CA HIS A 37 9.39 7.02 -2.89
C HIS A 37 7.99 6.41 -2.82
N LEU A 38 7.69 5.69 -1.74
CA LEU A 38 6.35 5.16 -1.50
C LEU A 38 5.54 6.19 -0.70
N MET A 39 4.52 6.77 -1.33
CA MET A 39 3.61 7.74 -0.72
C MET A 39 2.22 7.13 -0.55
N LEU A 40 1.50 7.58 0.47
CA LEU A 40 0.18 7.08 0.83
C LEU A 40 -0.90 8.09 0.46
N PHE A 41 -1.94 7.64 -0.22
CA PHE A 41 -3.06 8.47 -0.68
C PHE A 41 -4.39 7.88 -0.23
N ALA A 42 -5.32 8.73 0.20
CA ALA A 42 -6.67 8.29 0.52
C ALA A 42 -7.44 7.94 -0.77
N MET A 43 -8.08 6.77 -0.81
CA MET A 43 -8.94 6.36 -1.92
C MET A 43 -10.39 6.82 -1.76
N GLU A 44 -10.77 7.18 -0.54
CA GLU A 44 -12.10 7.64 -0.18
C GLU A 44 -12.02 8.79 0.84
N ASN A 45 -13.15 9.45 1.10
CA ASN A 45 -13.23 10.41 2.20
C ASN A 45 -13.25 9.64 3.53
N ILE A 46 -12.15 9.69 4.26
CA ILE A 46 -11.97 8.95 5.51
C ILE A 46 -12.55 9.78 6.66
N PRO A 47 -13.59 9.30 7.37
CA PRO A 47 -14.11 10.00 8.53
C PRO A 47 -13.08 10.01 9.68
N PRO A 48 -13.15 11.00 10.59
CA PRO A 48 -12.25 11.05 11.74
C PRO A 48 -12.30 9.75 12.55
N LEU A 49 -11.15 9.35 13.11
CA LEU A 49 -10.97 8.16 13.95
C LEU A 49 -11.19 6.80 13.25
N ARG A 50 -11.40 6.78 11.92
CA ARG A 50 -11.37 5.53 11.17
C ARG A 50 -9.93 5.05 10.98
N GLU A 51 -9.72 3.76 11.20
CA GLU A 51 -8.44 3.11 10.98
C GLU A 51 -8.01 3.21 9.50
N LEU A 52 -6.72 3.48 9.28
CA LEU A 52 -6.11 3.49 7.96
C LEU A 52 -5.58 2.10 7.62
N SER A 53 -5.99 1.56 6.49
CA SER A 53 -5.61 0.23 6.03
C SER A 53 -5.13 0.25 4.59
N ILE A 54 -4.16 -0.62 4.30
CA ILE A 54 -3.52 -0.76 2.98
C ILE A 54 -3.62 -2.21 2.49
N ASP A 55 -3.64 -2.39 1.18
CA ASP A 55 -3.46 -3.72 0.61
C ASP A 55 -1.98 -4.10 0.66
N TYR A 56 -1.67 -5.26 1.25
CA TYR A 56 -0.29 -5.77 1.31
C TYR A 56 0.10 -6.47 0.01
N GLY A 57 -0.84 -6.69 -0.92
CA GLY A 57 -0.62 -7.41 -2.16
C GLY A 57 -0.21 -8.86 -1.91
N MET A 58 -0.58 -9.41 -0.76
CA MET A 58 -0.43 -10.84 -0.51
C MET A 58 -1.32 -11.55 -1.51
N ALA A 59 -0.76 -12.50 -2.26
CA ALA A 59 -1.59 -13.38 -3.07
C ALA A 59 -2.50 -14.12 -2.10
N ASP A 60 -3.77 -13.72 -2.04
CA ASP A 60 -4.77 -14.49 -1.32
C ASP A 60 -4.74 -15.89 -1.93
N ASP A 61 -4.27 -16.88 -1.17
CA ASP A 61 -4.47 -18.30 -1.51
C ASP A 61 -5.98 -18.63 -1.67
N CYS A 62 -6.88 -17.71 -1.28
CA CYS A 62 -8.32 -17.78 -1.44
C CYS A 62 -8.91 -17.00 -2.63
N THR A 63 -8.15 -16.13 -3.31
CA THR A 63 -8.63 -15.48 -4.55
C THR A 63 -8.23 -16.37 -5.71
N GLY A 64 -9.03 -17.42 -5.91
CA GLY A 64 -8.88 -18.37 -6.99
C GLY A 64 -8.57 -17.66 -8.31
N LYS A 65 -7.37 -17.93 -8.82
CA LYS A 65 -7.07 -18.04 -10.25
C LYS A 65 -7.96 -17.14 -11.11
N LEU A 66 -7.72 -15.83 -11.10
CA LEU A 66 -8.14 -14.99 -12.23
C LEU A 66 -7.27 -15.41 -13.41
N ALA A 67 -7.69 -16.51 -14.04
CA ALA A 67 -7.36 -16.87 -15.39
C ALA A 67 -7.90 -15.76 -16.28
N ILE A 68 -7.14 -14.68 -16.42
CA ILE A 68 -7.30 -13.79 -17.56
C ILE A 68 -6.57 -14.47 -18.70
N CYS A 69 -7.25 -15.44 -19.30
CA CYS A 69 -6.99 -15.85 -20.66
C CYS A 69 -7.24 -14.63 -21.54
N ASN A 70 -6.18 -14.05 -22.10
CA ASN A 70 -6.07 -13.80 -23.53
C ASN A 70 -4.60 -13.54 -23.90
#